data_AF-A0A7J6GBG6-F1
#
_entry.id   AF-A0A7J6GBG6-F1
#
_cell.length_a   1.000
_cell.length_b   1.000
_cell.length_c   1.000
_cell.angle_alpha   90.00
_cell.angle_beta   90.00
_cell.angle_gamma   90.00
#
_symmetry.space_group_name_H-M   'P 1'
#
loop_
_entity.id
_entity.type
_entity.pdbx_description
1 polymer ?
#
loop_
_entity_poly.entity_id
_entity_poly.type
_entity_poly.pdbx_seq_one_letter_code
_entity_poly.pdbx_strand_id
1 'polypeptide(L)'
;MATNLRLLVLMALLSLVSSVDIPPGIQNEDLVIAASEMQRANYFTFVLLLNMAKLDRRLQGNITFLMPNDRMLSKIALEPHAISDFLLRHSIPSTMLFDYLHHIPTGSTIPSSKRDYMLKISNNGRWSFFLNNVKLISPNICTASSSVRCHGIDGVLSLAMPMRSSTISIFSVTYMLLSLWISSLCIVL
;
A
#
# COMPACT_ATOMS: atom_id res chain seq x y z
N MET A 1 40.40 4.84 -36.27
CA MET A 1 40.70 4.18 -34.98
C MET A 1 39.85 4.72 -33.82
N ALA A 2 39.52 6.02 -33.76
CA ALA A 2 38.73 6.61 -32.68
C ALA A 2 37.23 6.22 -32.65
N THR A 3 36.64 5.83 -33.78
CA THR A 3 35.22 5.42 -33.89
C THR A 3 34.93 4.07 -33.24
N ASN A 4 35.86 3.11 -33.37
CA ASN A 4 35.73 1.78 -32.76
C ASN A 4 35.80 1.86 -31.22
N LEU A 5 36.59 2.80 -30.68
CA LEU A 5 36.69 3.02 -29.23
C LEU A 5 35.38 3.59 -28.65
N ARG A 6 34.71 4.50 -29.37
CA ARG A 6 33.40 5.03 -28.95
C ARG A 6 32.31 3.97 -28.95
N LEU A 7 32.35 3.04 -29.91
CA LEU A 7 31.40 1.94 -29.98
C LEU A 7 31.58 0.95 -28.82
N LEU A 8 32.83 0.64 -28.45
CA LEU A 8 33.16 -0.22 -27.30
C LEU A 8 32.72 0.40 -25.97
N VAL A 9 32.89 1.72 -25.80
CA VAL A 9 32.43 2.45 -24.61
C VAL A 9 30.90 2.47 -24.51
N LEU A 10 30.19 2.62 -25.63
CA LEU A 10 28.72 2.59 -25.66
C LEU A 10 28.16 1.21 -25.27
N MET A 11 28.79 0.13 -25.73
CA MET A 11 28.39 -1.25 -25.37
C MET A 11 28.69 -1.57 -23.90
N ALA A 12 29.80 -1.07 -23.35
CA ALA A 12 30.13 -1.22 -21.93
C ALA A 12 29.17 -0.44 -21.01
N LEU A 13 28.68 0.73 -21.45
CA LEU A 13 27.68 1.51 -20.73
C LEU A 13 26.31 0.82 -20.70
N LEU A 14 25.96 0.06 -21.74
CA LEU A 14 24.70 -0.69 -21.82
C LEU A 14 24.69 -1.94 -20.91
N SER A 15 25.85 -2.56 -20.64
CA SER A 15 25.94 -3.71 -19.73
C SER A 15 25.76 -3.40 -18.24
N LEU A 16 25.76 -2.13 -17.84
CA LEU A 16 25.54 -1.72 -16.45
C LEU A 16 24.06 -1.72 -16.04
N VAL A 17 23.14 -1.82 -17.00
CA VAL A 17 21.69 -1.86 -16.74
C VAL A 17 21.23 -3.32 -16.67
N SER A 18 21.72 -4.05 -15.67
CA SER A 18 21.17 -5.37 -15.35
C SER A 18 19.95 -5.17 -14.45
N SER A 19 18.73 -5.17 -15.00
CA SER A 19 17.55 -5.44 -14.18
C SER A 19 17.64 -6.89 -13.71
N VAL A 20 17.71 -7.10 -12.40
CA VAL A 20 17.58 -8.44 -11.83
C VAL A 20 16.12 -8.86 -11.99
N ASP A 21 15.81 -9.48 -13.12
CA ASP A 21 14.54 -10.17 -13.31
C ASP A 21 14.55 -11.42 -12.43
N ILE A 22 14.02 -11.29 -11.22
CA ILE A 22 13.81 -12.41 -10.32
C ILE A 22 12.85 -13.38 -11.01
N PRO A 23 13.23 -14.66 -11.22
CA PRO A 23 12.36 -15.64 -11.84
C PRO A 23 10.98 -15.67 -11.15
N PRO A 24 9.87 -15.69 -11.91
CA PRO A 24 8.51 -15.63 -11.35
C PRO A 24 8.21 -16.80 -10.38
N GLY A 25 9.00 -17.87 -10.39
CA GLY A 25 8.91 -18.97 -9.43
C GLY A 25 9.37 -18.64 -8.01
N ILE A 26 10.41 -17.81 -7.83
CA ILE A 26 10.99 -17.48 -6.52
C ILE A 26 10.08 -16.49 -5.74
N GLN A 27 9.42 -15.58 -6.47
CA GLN A 27 8.53 -14.56 -5.90
C GLN A 27 7.30 -15.16 -5.19
N ASN A 28 6.81 -16.29 -5.70
CA ASN A 28 5.69 -17.00 -5.11
C ASN A 28 6.11 -17.70 -3.81
N GLU A 29 7.34 -18.23 -3.77
CA GLU A 29 7.91 -18.86 -2.57
C GLU A 29 8.10 -17.85 -1.43
N ASP A 30 8.68 -16.68 -1.73
CA ASP A 30 8.85 -15.60 -0.74
C ASP A 30 7.50 -15.14 -0.15
N LEU A 31 6.45 -15.05 -0.98
CA LEU A 31 5.10 -14.70 -0.51
C LEU A 31 4.50 -15.80 0.37
N VAL A 32 4.73 -17.08 0.05
CA VAL A 32 4.27 -18.22 0.87
C VAL A 32 4.99 -18.24 2.22
N ILE A 33 6.30 -18.00 2.24
CA ILE A 33 7.09 -17.88 3.48
C ILE A 33 6.55 -16.74 4.33
N ALA A 34 6.39 -15.56 3.74
CA ALA A 34 5.86 -14.39 4.41
C ALA A 34 4.44 -14.64 4.95
N ALA A 35 3.55 -15.24 4.17
CA ALA A 35 2.20 -15.60 4.62
C ALA A 35 2.23 -16.54 5.83
N SER A 36 3.18 -17.47 5.89
CA SER A 36 3.39 -18.33 7.05
C SER A 36 3.84 -17.54 8.29
N GLU A 37 4.75 -16.57 8.13
CA GLU A 37 5.15 -15.65 9.21
C GLU A 37 3.97 -14.78 9.69
N MET A 38 3.16 -14.25 8.77
CA MET A 38 1.94 -13.48 9.08
C MET A 38 0.94 -14.30 9.92
N GLN A 39 0.71 -15.56 9.55
CA GLN A 39 -0.18 -16.47 10.28
C GLN A 39 0.34 -16.76 11.69
N ARG A 40 1.65 -17.04 11.85
CA ARG A 40 2.27 -17.22 13.17
C ARG A 40 2.14 -15.98 14.06
N ALA A 41 2.07 -14.80 13.46
CA ALA A 41 1.86 -13.54 14.14
C ALA A 41 0.38 -13.15 14.33
N ASN A 42 -0.57 -14.05 14.04
CA ASN A 42 -2.03 -13.86 14.17
C ASN A 42 -2.66 -12.83 13.21
N TYR A 43 -2.17 -12.74 11.97
CA TYR A 43 -2.76 -11.93 10.89
C TYR A 43 -3.49 -12.82 9.86
N PHE A 44 -4.39 -13.69 10.31
CA PHE A 44 -5.04 -14.70 9.47
C PHE A 44 -5.96 -14.09 8.42
N THR A 45 -6.71 -13.05 8.78
CA THR A 45 -7.66 -12.42 7.87
C THR A 45 -6.93 -11.67 6.75
N PHE A 46 -5.79 -11.05 7.06
CA PHE A 46 -4.96 -10.40 6.04
C PHE A 46 -4.42 -11.42 5.01
N VAL A 47 -3.98 -12.59 5.49
CA VAL A 47 -3.51 -13.68 4.62
C VAL A 47 -4.64 -14.24 3.75
N LEU A 48 -5.87 -14.33 4.28
CA LEU A 48 -7.03 -14.71 3.49
C LEU A 48 -7.27 -13.72 2.33
N LEU A 49 -7.25 -12.41 2.60
CA LEU A 49 -7.38 -11.39 1.57
C LEU A 49 -6.27 -11.49 0.52
N LEU A 50 -5.02 -11.70 0.95
CA LEU A 50 -3.88 -11.89 0.06
C LEU A 50 -4.07 -13.10 -0.88
N ASN A 51 -4.57 -14.22 -0.36
CA ASN A 51 -4.86 -15.41 -1.15
C ASN A 51 -5.95 -15.17 -2.22
N MET A 52 -6.93 -14.31 -1.93
CA MET A 52 -7.96 -13.91 -2.88
C MET A 52 -7.41 -13.02 -4.01
N ALA A 53 -6.33 -12.28 -3.74
CA ALA A 53 -5.70 -11.36 -4.68
C ALA A 53 -4.37 -11.87 -5.27
N LYS A 54 -4.02 -13.16 -5.07
CA LYS A 54 -2.72 -13.73 -5.47
C LYS A 54 -2.36 -13.57 -6.96
N LEU A 55 -3.37 -13.39 -7.82
CA LEU A 55 -3.21 -13.21 -9.26
C LEU A 55 -2.90 -11.76 -9.65
N ASP A 56 -3.01 -10.81 -8.72
CA ASP A 56 -2.64 -9.43 -8.98
C ASP A 56 -1.12 -9.27 -8.97
N ARG A 57 -0.56 -9.06 -10.17
CA ARG A 57 0.88 -8.85 -10.38
C ARG A 57 1.43 -7.63 -9.65
N ARG A 58 0.59 -6.69 -9.23
CA ARG A 58 1.01 -5.50 -8.47
C ARG A 58 1.35 -5.82 -7.01
N LEU A 59 0.94 -7.00 -6.53
CA LEU A 59 1.30 -7.55 -5.23
C LEU A 59 2.51 -8.51 -5.32
N GLN A 60 3.11 -8.65 -6.50
CA GLN A 60 4.31 -9.46 -6.74
C GLN A 60 5.55 -8.55 -6.78
N GLY A 61 6.70 -9.06 -6.37
CA GLY A 61 7.94 -8.29 -6.30
C GLY A 61 8.25 -7.75 -4.91
N ASN A 62 9.20 -6.82 -4.86
CA ASN A 62 9.62 -6.17 -3.63
C ASN A 62 8.46 -5.39 -3.01
N ILE A 63 8.01 -5.83 -1.84
CA ILE A 63 6.82 -5.28 -1.21
C ILE A 63 6.93 -5.30 0.31
N THR A 64 6.35 -4.29 0.95
CA THR A 64 6.14 -4.27 2.39
C THR A 64 4.66 -4.18 2.68
N PHE A 65 4.10 -5.18 3.36
CA PHE A 65 2.71 -5.16 3.81
C PHE A 65 2.54 -4.42 5.15
N LEU A 66 1.48 -3.63 5.24
CA LEU A 66 1.04 -2.89 6.42
C LEU A 66 -0.28 -3.50 6.88
N MET A 67 -0.23 -4.45 7.80
CA MET A 67 -1.31 -5.37 8.08
C MET A 67 -2.18 -4.89 9.25
N PRO A 68 -3.46 -4.55 9.03
CA PRO A 68 -4.40 -4.41 10.13
C PRO A 68 -4.60 -5.77 10.81
N ASN A 69 -4.73 -5.80 12.13
CA ASN A 69 -5.08 -7.02 12.86
C ASN A 69 -6.51 -7.50 12.54
N ASP A 70 -6.75 -8.78 12.82
CA ASP A 70 -8.03 -9.46 12.51
C ASP A 70 -9.25 -8.80 13.17
N ARG A 71 -9.09 -8.20 14.37
CA ARG A 71 -10.16 -7.46 15.07
C ARG A 71 -10.60 -6.20 14.32
N MET A 72 -9.71 -5.56 13.57
CA MET A 72 -10.08 -4.41 12.75
C MET A 72 -10.67 -4.86 11.41
N LEU A 73 -10.12 -5.91 10.82
CA LEU A 73 -10.63 -6.47 9.57
C LEU A 73 -12.04 -7.07 9.71
N SER A 74 -12.42 -7.56 10.89
CA SER A 74 -13.79 -8.06 11.12
C SER A 74 -14.87 -6.97 11.10
N LYS A 75 -14.48 -5.69 11.15
CA LYS A 75 -15.41 -4.54 11.19
C LYS A 75 -15.57 -3.86 9.83
N ILE A 76 -14.79 -4.24 8.83
CA ILE A 76 -14.87 -3.66 7.49
C ILE A 76 -15.76 -4.52 6.60
N ALA A 77 -16.63 -3.88 5.82
CA ALA A 77 -17.30 -4.52 4.70
C ALA A 77 -16.44 -4.30 3.46
N LEU A 78 -15.86 -5.38 2.93
CA LEU A 78 -14.97 -5.33 1.77
C LEU A 78 -15.56 -6.17 0.64
N GLU A 79 -15.94 -5.51 -0.44
CA GLU A 79 -16.43 -6.17 -1.64
C GLU A 79 -15.30 -6.92 -2.37
N PRO A 80 -15.57 -8.07 -3.02
CA PRO A 80 -14.53 -8.88 -3.67
C PRO A 80 -13.66 -8.10 -4.67
N HIS A 81 -14.28 -7.19 -5.44
CA HIS A 81 -13.59 -6.37 -6.43
C HIS A 81 -12.67 -5.30 -5.81
N ALA A 82 -12.86 -4.96 -4.53
CA ALA A 82 -12.10 -3.96 -3.81
C ALA A 82 -10.90 -4.56 -3.04
N ILE A 83 -10.75 -5.89 -2.98
CA ILE A 83 -9.72 -6.57 -2.19
C ILE A 83 -8.30 -6.21 -2.68
N SER A 84 -8.05 -6.26 -3.99
CA SER A 84 -6.75 -5.88 -4.55
C SER A 84 -6.40 -4.43 -4.19
N ASP A 85 -7.34 -3.50 -4.39
CA ASP A 85 -7.15 -2.09 -4.07
C ASP A 85 -7.00 -1.83 -2.57
N PHE A 86 -7.62 -2.64 -1.73
CA PHE A 86 -7.41 -2.64 -0.29
C PHE A 86 -5.98 -3.04 0.07
N LEU A 87 -5.49 -4.17 -0.46
CA LEU A 87 -4.13 -4.67 -0.19
C LEU A 87 -3.07 -3.71 -0.71
N LEU A 88 -3.27 -3.12 -1.89
CA LEU A 88 -2.34 -2.18 -2.50
C LEU A 88 -2.20 -0.87 -1.71
N ARG A 89 -3.28 -0.41 -1.05
CA ARG A 89 -3.20 0.73 -0.11
C ARG A 89 -2.44 0.38 1.17
N HIS A 90 -2.47 -0.90 1.53
CA HIS A 90 -1.78 -1.48 2.68
C HIS A 90 -0.42 -2.08 2.28
N SER A 91 0.22 -1.55 1.25
CA SER A 91 1.56 -1.98 0.87
C SER A 91 2.43 -0.83 0.38
N ILE A 92 3.73 -0.95 0.59
CA ILE A 92 4.76 -0.06 0.06
C ILE A 92 5.50 -0.84 -1.04
N PRO A 93 5.75 -0.26 -2.24
CA PRO A 93 6.37 -0.96 -3.36
C PRO A 93 7.90 -1.05 -3.22
N SER A 94 8.36 -1.43 -2.03
CA SER A 94 9.77 -1.66 -1.69
C SER A 94 9.87 -2.50 -0.41
N THR A 95 11.02 -3.13 -0.18
CA THR A 95 11.31 -3.91 1.03
C THR A 95 11.82 -3.00 2.14
N MET A 96 10.95 -2.66 3.09
CA MET A 96 11.21 -1.69 4.15
C MET A 96 11.18 -2.38 5.51
N LEU A 97 12.35 -2.60 6.11
CA LEU A 97 12.44 -2.89 7.54
C LEU A 97 12.08 -1.66 8.36
N PHE A 98 11.73 -1.87 9.62
CA PHE A 98 11.37 -0.78 10.53
C PHE A 98 12.52 0.20 10.73
N ASP A 99 13.77 -0.27 10.76
CA ASP A 99 14.94 0.61 10.87
C ASP A 99 14.96 1.63 9.73
N TYR A 100 14.68 1.24 8.48
CA TYR A 100 14.60 2.19 7.37
C TYR A 100 13.42 3.16 7.53
N LEU A 101 12.25 2.65 7.90
CA LEU A 101 11.06 3.47 8.13
C LEU A 101 11.28 4.51 9.23
N HIS A 102 11.94 4.13 10.32
CA HIS A 102 12.18 4.99 11.48
C HIS A 102 13.09 6.18 11.16
N HIS A 103 13.99 6.05 10.19
CA HIS A 103 14.89 7.14 9.77
C HIS A 103 14.23 8.11 8.77
N ILE A 104 13.03 7.81 8.27
CA ILE A 104 12.30 8.73 7.39
C ILE A 104 11.85 9.96 8.22
N PRO A 105 12.16 11.19 7.77
CA PRO A 105 11.76 12.40 8.49
C PRO A 105 10.23 12.51 8.68
N THR A 106 9.83 12.99 9.85
CA THR A 106 8.42 13.33 10.11
C THR A 106 7.93 14.39 9.13
N GLY A 107 6.72 14.20 8.60
CA GLY A 107 6.13 15.07 7.57
C GLY A 107 6.41 14.62 6.14
N SER A 108 7.33 13.67 5.93
CA SER A 108 7.54 13.06 4.61
C SER A 108 6.33 12.26 4.15
N THR A 109 6.22 12.06 2.84
CA THR A 109 5.22 11.21 2.20
C THR A 109 5.91 10.17 1.34
N ILE A 110 5.52 8.90 1.47
CA ILE A 110 6.00 7.79 0.63
C ILE A 110 4.84 7.18 -0.15
N PRO A 111 5.07 6.62 -1.35
CA PRO A 111 4.00 5.97 -2.11
C PRO A 111 3.59 4.64 -1.46
N SER A 112 2.30 4.32 -1.56
CA SER A 112 1.83 2.93 -1.46
C SER A 112 1.88 2.24 -2.82
N SER A 113 1.63 0.94 -2.89
CA SER A 113 1.49 0.23 -4.17
C SER A 113 0.18 0.56 -4.90
N LYS A 114 -0.79 1.20 -4.20
CA LYS A 114 -1.95 1.82 -4.84
C LYS A 114 -1.52 3.15 -5.45
N ARG A 115 -1.72 3.27 -6.78
CA ARG A 115 -1.49 4.52 -7.51
C ARG A 115 -2.24 5.67 -6.83
N ASP A 116 -1.58 6.82 -6.79
CA ASP A 116 -2.10 8.09 -6.25
C ASP A 116 -2.46 8.05 -4.76
N TYR A 117 -2.03 7.02 -4.02
CA TYR A 117 -2.20 6.93 -2.59
C TYR A 117 -0.85 7.03 -1.87
N MET A 118 -0.69 8.13 -1.14
CA MET A 118 0.52 8.48 -0.41
C MET A 118 0.34 8.23 1.10
N LEU A 119 1.40 7.76 1.74
CA LEU A 119 1.51 7.51 3.16
C LEU A 119 2.32 8.64 3.80
N LYS A 120 1.66 9.48 4.59
CA LYS A 120 2.27 10.52 5.41
C LYS A 120 2.88 9.91 6.66
N ILE A 121 4.16 10.19 6.87
CA ILE A 121 4.96 9.68 7.98
C ILE A 121 4.88 10.65 9.15
N SER A 122 4.61 10.13 10.35
CA SER A 122 4.82 10.84 11.61
C SER A 122 5.60 9.96 12.56
N ASN A 123 6.80 10.39 12.91
CA ASN A 123 7.66 9.75 13.89
C ASN A 123 7.84 10.68 15.09
N ASN A 124 7.30 10.27 16.24
CA ASN A 124 7.40 11.02 17.50
C ASN A 124 8.36 10.34 18.50
N GLY A 125 9.30 9.52 18.01
CA GLY A 125 10.30 8.84 18.82
C GLY A 125 10.01 7.36 19.08
N ARG A 126 10.55 6.83 20.18
CA ARG A 126 11.03 5.43 20.31
C ARG A 126 10.02 4.31 20.00
N TRP A 127 8.71 4.57 20.01
CA TRP A 127 7.66 3.59 19.69
C TRP A 127 6.41 4.24 19.10
N SER A 128 6.59 5.38 18.45
CA SER A 128 5.51 6.25 18.02
C SER A 128 5.67 6.60 16.54
N PHE A 129 5.47 5.58 15.70
CA PHE A 129 5.53 5.71 14.25
C PHE A 129 4.14 5.54 13.64
N PHE A 130 3.75 6.47 12.77
CA PHE A 130 2.44 6.48 12.13
C PHE A 130 2.54 6.65 10.62
N LEU A 131 1.60 6.02 9.91
CA LEU A 131 1.37 6.11 8.48
C LEU A 131 -0.08 6.56 8.29
N ASN A 132 -0.31 7.75 7.74
CA ASN A 132 -1.66 8.35 7.62
C ASN A 132 -2.46 8.29 8.94
N ASN A 133 -1.82 8.69 10.04
CA ASN A 133 -2.39 8.66 11.40
C ASN A 133 -2.69 7.26 11.95
N VAL A 134 -2.34 6.19 11.24
CA VAL A 134 -2.44 4.81 11.73
C VAL A 134 -1.10 4.40 12.34
N LYS A 135 -1.12 3.93 13.59
CA LYS A 135 0.09 3.53 14.33
C LYS A 135 0.65 2.21 13.82
N LEU A 136 1.97 2.13 13.64
CA LEU A 136 2.67 0.85 13.48
C LEU A 136 2.89 0.23 14.87
N ILE A 137 2.37 -0.98 15.08
CA ILE A 137 2.35 -1.66 16.39
C ILE A 137 3.18 -2.94 16.44
N SER A 138 3.52 -3.53 15.30
CA SER A 138 4.30 -4.76 15.24
C SER A 138 5.33 -4.68 14.10
N PRO A 139 6.54 -4.16 14.36
CA PRO A 139 7.57 -4.06 13.34
C PRO A 139 8.16 -5.41 12.98
N ASN A 140 8.63 -5.54 11.74
CA ASN A 140 9.49 -6.63 11.25
C ASN A 140 8.90 -8.04 11.50
N ILE A 141 7.64 -8.27 11.13
CA ILE A 141 7.02 -9.60 11.26
C ILE A 141 7.61 -10.59 10.25
N CYS A 142 7.72 -10.18 8.98
CA CYS A 142 8.26 -11.02 7.91
C CYS A 142 9.76 -10.76 7.76
N THR A 143 10.59 -11.71 8.19
CA THR A 143 12.05 -11.57 8.20
C THR A 143 12.75 -12.61 7.34
N ALA A 144 12.15 -13.80 7.19
CA ALA A 144 12.75 -14.92 6.48
C ALA A 144 12.82 -14.70 4.95
N SER A 145 11.81 -14.04 4.35
CA SER A 145 11.81 -13.76 2.92
C SER A 145 12.69 -12.56 2.56
N SER A 146 13.20 -12.53 1.33
CA SER A 146 14.05 -11.43 0.84
C SER A 146 13.24 -10.28 0.25
N SER A 147 12.17 -10.61 -0.48
CA SER A 147 11.34 -9.67 -1.26
C SER A 147 10.09 -9.18 -0.52
N VAL A 148 9.66 -9.84 0.57
CA VAL A 148 8.45 -9.46 1.31
C VAL A 148 8.79 -9.07 2.75
N ARG A 149 8.47 -7.83 3.11
CA ARG A 149 8.46 -7.36 4.49
C ARG A 149 7.03 -7.16 4.96
N CYS A 150 6.79 -7.24 6.26
CA CYS A 150 5.47 -6.96 6.79
C CYS A 150 5.53 -6.37 8.19
N HIS A 151 4.62 -5.44 8.46
CA HIS A 151 4.46 -4.77 9.75
C HIS A 151 2.99 -4.75 10.13
N GLY A 152 2.68 -4.94 11.40
CA GLY A 152 1.35 -4.77 11.95
C GLY A 152 1.02 -3.31 12.22
N ILE A 153 -0.19 -2.90 11.90
CA ILE A 153 -0.71 -1.54 12.13
C ILE A 153 -2.02 -1.57 12.94
N ASP A 154 -2.28 -0.51 13.72
CA ASP A 154 -3.45 -0.33 14.58
C ASP A 154 -4.51 0.56 13.91
N GLY A 155 -4.85 0.23 12.69
CA GLY A 155 -5.92 0.87 11.93
C GLY A 155 -6.02 0.31 10.54
N VAL A 156 -7.03 0.76 9.81
CA VAL A 156 -7.17 0.50 8.38
C VAL A 156 -6.82 1.80 7.66
N LEU A 157 -5.90 1.71 6.70
CA LEU A 157 -5.55 2.80 5.81
C LEU A 157 -6.75 3.07 4.89
N SER A 158 -7.53 4.09 5.29
CA SER A 158 -8.77 4.49 4.62
C SER A 158 -8.48 5.07 3.24
N LEU A 159 -9.50 5.20 2.40
CA LEU A 159 -9.35 5.97 1.18
C LEU A 159 -8.93 7.38 1.60
N ALA A 160 -7.78 7.84 1.09
CA ALA A 160 -7.41 9.22 1.25
C ALA A 160 -8.57 9.98 0.61
N MET A 161 -9.22 10.87 1.36
CA MET A 161 -9.99 11.88 0.67
C MET A 161 -9.01 12.50 -0.34
N PRO A 162 -9.36 12.58 -1.64
CA PRO A 162 -8.50 13.29 -2.56
C PRO A 162 -8.21 14.63 -1.91
N MET A 163 -6.94 15.03 -1.91
CA MET A 163 -6.52 16.37 -1.54
C MET A 163 -7.55 17.30 -2.17
N ARG A 164 -8.47 17.85 -1.37
CA ARG A 164 -9.40 18.87 -1.85
C ARG A 164 -8.48 20.04 -2.14
N SER A 165 -8.00 20.14 -3.38
CA SER A 165 -7.72 21.44 -3.94
C SER A 165 -9.02 22.22 -3.75
N SER A 166 -8.94 23.33 -3.03
CA SER A 166 -10.06 24.21 -2.74
C SER A 166 -10.61 24.78 -4.05
N THR A 167 -11.35 23.97 -4.79
CA THR A 167 -12.29 24.39 -5.82
C THR A 167 -13.61 23.80 -5.39
N ILE A 168 -14.45 24.68 -4.86
CA ILE A 168 -15.83 24.42 -4.49
C ILE A 168 -16.50 23.80 -5.72
N SER A 169 -16.76 22.49 -5.67
CA SER A 169 -17.58 21.82 -6.67
C SER A 169 -19.03 22.22 -6.43
N ILE A 170 -19.53 23.11 -7.29
CA ILE A 170 -20.90 23.65 -7.26
C ILE A 170 -21.94 22.53 -7.53
N PHE A 171 -21.51 21.34 -7.97
CA PHE A 171 -22.39 20.21 -8.26
C PHE A 171 -23.02 19.55 -7.01
N SER A 172 -22.52 19.84 -5.80
CA SER A 172 -23.12 19.30 -4.57
C SER A 172 -24.33 20.10 -4.08
N VAL A 173 -24.45 21.38 -4.46
CA VAL A 173 -25.51 22.27 -3.95
C VAL A 173 -26.83 22.05 -4.71
N THR A 174 -26.76 21.72 -6.01
CA THR A 174 -27.95 21.47 -6.83
C THR A 174 -28.69 20.19 -6.43
N TYR A 175 -27.99 19.13 -6.04
CA TYR A 175 -28.64 17.90 -5.54
C TYR A 175 -29.34 18.10 -4.19
N MET A 176 -28.81 18.96 -3.33
CA MET A 176 -29.43 19.25 -2.03
C MET A 176 -30.66 20.17 -2.16
N LEU A 177 -30.68 21.06 -3.15
CA LEU A 177 -31.85 21.91 -3.43
C LEU A 177 -32.97 21.14 -4.16
N LEU A 178 -32.63 20.15 -5.01
CA LEU A 178 -33.63 19.33 -5.69
C LEU A 178 -34.40 18.42 -4.72
N SER A 179 -33.73 17.88 -3.69
CA SER A 179 -34.39 17.04 -2.67
C SER A 179 -35.31 17.83 -1.72
N LEU A 180 -35.06 19.13 -1.52
CA LEU A 180 -35.95 20.04 -0.78
C LEU A 180 -37.18 20.47 -1.60
N TRP A 181 -37.10 20.42 -2.93
CA TRP A 181 -38.25 20.72 -3.80
C TRP A 181 -39.21 19.53 -3.92
N ILE A 182 -38.68 18.30 -4.01
CA ILE A 182 -39.51 17.08 -4.10
C ILE A 182 -40.28 16.84 -2.80
N SER A 183 -39.73 17.24 -1.64
CA SER A 183 -40.42 17.12 -0.35
C SER A 183 -41.52 18.16 -0.12
N SER A 184 -41.55 19.27 -0.86
CA SER A 184 -42.67 20.23 -0.82
C SER A 184 -43.84 19.86 -1.74
N LEU A 185 -43.65 18.99 -2.74
CA LEU A 185 -44.74 18.55 -3.62
C LEU A 185 -45.59 17.41 -3.04
N CYS A 186 -45.14 16.72 -1.99
CA CYS A 186 -45.90 15.62 -1.36
C CYS A 186 -46.86 16.05 -0.24
N ILE A 187 -47.02 17.36 0.04
CA ILE A 187 -47.89 17.85 1.14
C ILE A 187 -49.23 18.39 0.62
N VAL A 188 -49.47 18.43 -0.69
CA VAL A 188 -50.74 18.94 -1.26
C VAL A 188 -51.38 17.92 -2.21
N LEU A 189 -51.66 16.73 -1.69
CA LEU A 189 -52.65 15.79 -2.23
C LEU A 189 -53.50 15.23 -1.08
#